data_AF-A0A351SFZ5-F1
#
_entry.id   AF-A0A351SFZ5-F1
#
_cell.length_a   1.000
_cell.length_b   1.000
_cell.length_c   1.000
_cell.angle_alpha   90.00
_cell.angle_beta   90.00
_cell.angle_gamma   90.00
#
_symmetry.space_group_name_H-M   'P 1'
#
loop_
_entity.id
_entity.type
_entity.pdbx_description
1 polymer ?
#
loop_
_entity_poly.entity_id
_entity_poly.type
_entity_poly.pdbx_seq_one_letter_code
_entity_poly.pdbx_strand_id
1 'polypeptide(L)'
;MKKVMSTESNLNPMALRIPVGIIFVAHGAQKLFGWFGGYGLEGTGQWMASISLNPGYLMALLAGSAEFFGGLALILGLLVRP
;
A
#
# COMPACT_ATOMS: atom_id res chain seq x y z
N MET A 1 -6.32 -21.00 11.43
CA MET A 1 -5.89 -19.63 11.80
C MET A 1 -4.53 -19.56 12.49
N LYS A 2 -4.07 -20.57 13.25
CA LYS A 2 -2.83 -20.51 14.04
C LYS A 2 -1.52 -20.33 13.24
N LYS A 3 -1.48 -20.73 11.96
CA LYS A 3 -0.27 -20.76 11.11
C LYS A 3 0.00 -19.48 10.31
N VAL A 4 -0.95 -18.54 10.26
CA VAL A 4 -0.83 -17.27 9.50
C VAL A 4 -0.44 -16.08 10.38
N MET A 5 -0.42 -16.28 11.70
CA MET A 5 -0.03 -15.28 12.70
C MET A 5 1.07 -15.80 13.64
N SER A 6 1.56 -17.03 13.44
CA SER A 6 2.75 -17.56 14.12
C SER A 6 3.94 -16.65 13.82
N THR A 7 4.92 -16.60 14.71
CA THR A 7 6.15 -15.82 14.51
C THR A 7 7.32 -16.69 14.88
N GLU A 8 8.00 -17.21 13.87
CA GLU A 8 9.30 -17.86 14.00
C GLU A 8 10.39 -16.79 14.23
N SER A 9 11.49 -17.14 14.91
CA SER A 9 12.61 -16.20 15.21
C SER A 9 13.47 -15.81 13.99
N ASN A 10 12.94 -15.99 12.78
CA ASN A 10 13.61 -15.68 11.52
C ASN A 10 13.42 -14.20 11.15
N LEU A 11 14.53 -13.47 11.02
CA LEU A 11 14.52 -12.04 10.67
C LEU A 11 14.33 -11.78 9.16
N ASN A 12 14.54 -12.77 8.30
CA ASN A 12 14.50 -12.60 6.85
C ASN A 12 13.19 -12.00 6.30
N PRO A 13 11.99 -12.45 6.73
CA PRO A 13 10.73 -11.86 6.29
C PRO A 13 10.54 -10.44 6.85
N MET A 14 11.07 -10.15 8.04
CA MET A 14 11.01 -8.80 8.63
C MET A 14 11.83 -7.81 7.81
N ALA A 15 13.03 -8.21 7.37
CA ALA A 15 13.92 -7.38 6.56
C ALA A 15 13.28 -6.96 5.23
N LEU A 16 12.40 -7.78 4.65
CA LEU A 16 11.67 -7.45 3.42
C LEU A 16 10.36 -6.70 3.67
N ARG A 17 9.54 -7.17 4.62
CA ARG A 17 8.19 -6.62 4.79
C ARG A 17 8.19 -5.18 5.31
N ILE A 18 9.15 -4.81 6.16
CA ILE A 18 9.17 -3.47 6.78
C ILE A 18 9.51 -2.40 5.73
N PRO A 19 10.62 -2.48 4.97
CA PRO A 19 10.91 -1.48 3.96
C PRO A 19 9.84 -1.41 2.86
N VAL A 20 9.39 -2.57 2.35
CA VAL A 20 8.35 -2.63 1.32
C VAL A 20 7.04 -2.04 1.84
N GLY A 21 6.65 -2.39 3.07
CA GLY A 21 5.45 -1.86 3.71
C GLY A 21 5.51 -0.34 3.89
N ILE A 22 6.65 0.22 4.30
CA ILE A 22 6.85 1.68 4.42
C ILE A 22 6.69 2.36 3.06
N ILE A 23 7.31 1.82 2.01
CA ILE A 23 7.19 2.35 0.63
C ILE A 23 5.72 2.37 0.22
N PHE A 24 5.00 1.28 0.44
CA PHE A 24 3.59 1.16 0.07
C PHE A 24 2.70 2.12 0.87
N VAL A 25 2.95 2.30 2.17
CA VAL A 25 2.25 3.31 2.98
C VAL A 25 2.51 4.71 2.44
N ALA A 26 3.76 5.05 2.11
CA ALA A 26 4.10 6.38 1.59
C ALA A 26 3.43 6.65 0.23
N HIS A 27 3.51 5.70 -0.71
CA HIS A 27 2.85 5.82 -2.02
C HIS A 27 1.33 5.85 -1.92
N GLY A 28 0.73 5.00 -1.08
CA GLY A 28 -0.71 5.00 -0.85
C GLY A 28 -1.18 6.31 -0.22
N ALA A 29 -0.41 6.87 0.71
CA ALA A 29 -0.71 8.17 1.33
C ALA A 29 -0.61 9.35 0.34
N GLN A 30 0.34 9.30 -0.60
CA GLN A 30 0.42 10.28 -1.70
C GLN A 30 -0.86 10.26 -2.56
N LYS A 31 -1.40 9.07 -2.84
CA LYS A 31 -2.62 8.90 -3.65
C LYS A 31 -3.90 9.24 -2.89
N LEU A 32 -4.05 8.78 -1.64
CA LEU A 32 -5.28 8.97 -0.87
C LEU A 32 -5.38 10.36 -0.24
N PHE A 33 -4.28 10.86 0.32
CA PHE A 33 -4.29 12.02 1.20
C PHE A 33 -3.47 13.20 0.67
N GLY A 34 -2.76 13.03 -0.46
CA GLY A 34 -1.86 14.05 -0.99
C GLY A 34 -0.64 14.32 -0.11
N TRP A 35 -0.32 13.42 0.82
CA TRP A 35 0.84 13.58 1.70
C TRP A 35 2.14 13.52 0.92
N PHE A 36 3.21 14.07 1.50
CA PHE A 36 4.55 14.05 0.90
C PHE A 36 4.60 14.66 -0.52
N GLY A 37 3.78 15.69 -0.77
CA GLY A 37 3.68 16.33 -2.09
C GLY A 37 2.96 15.48 -3.15
N GLY A 38 2.18 14.48 -2.75
CA GLY A 38 1.40 13.64 -3.65
C GLY A 38 0.21 14.36 -4.27
N TYR A 39 -0.25 13.86 -5.41
CA TYR A 39 -1.33 14.48 -6.20
C TYR A 39 -2.74 14.25 -5.65
N GLY A 40 -2.89 13.44 -4.58
CA GLY A 40 -4.18 13.06 -4.04
C GLY A 40 -5.05 12.30 -5.05
N LEU A 41 -6.31 12.07 -4.69
CA LEU A 41 -7.22 11.25 -5.48
C LEU A 41 -7.56 11.89 -6.83
N GLU A 42 -7.70 13.22 -6.85
CA GLU A 42 -8.08 13.95 -8.04
C GLU A 42 -6.96 13.99 -9.07
N GLY A 43 -5.74 14.41 -8.68
CA GLY A 43 -4.62 14.48 -9.61
C GLY A 43 -4.12 13.09 -10.04
N THR A 44 -4.07 12.13 -9.10
CA THR A 44 -3.76 10.73 -9.46
C THR A 44 -4.83 10.15 -10.37
N GLY A 45 -6.11 10.45 -10.10
CA GLY A 45 -7.23 9.98 -10.92
C GLY A 45 -7.22 10.55 -12.32
N GLN A 46 -6.90 11.84 -12.48
CA GLN A 46 -6.70 12.46 -13.79
C GLN A 46 -5.55 11.81 -14.56
N TRP A 47 -4.42 11.54 -13.89
CA TRP A 47 -3.30 10.82 -14.49
C TRP A 47 -3.72 9.40 -14.94
N MET A 48 -4.43 8.65 -14.10
CA MET A 48 -4.93 7.31 -14.46
C MET A 48 -5.90 7.36 -15.64
N ALA A 49 -6.84 8.30 -15.67
CA ALA A 49 -7.73 8.49 -16.80
C ALA A 49 -6.97 8.82 -18.10
N SER A 50 -5.86 9.58 -18.01
CA SER A 50 -5.02 9.94 -19.16
C SER A 50 -4.36 8.73 -19.83
N ILE A 51 -4.14 7.65 -19.08
CA ILE A 51 -3.62 6.37 -19.58
C ILE A 51 -4.75 5.34 -19.82
N SER A 52 -5.98 5.82 -20.02
CA SER A 52 -7.19 5.02 -20.28
C SER A 52 -7.68 4.15 -19.12
N LEU A 53 -7.15 4.32 -17.90
CA LEU A 53 -7.69 3.65 -16.71
C LEU A 53 -8.90 4.43 -16.18
N ASN A 54 -10.07 4.13 -16.74
CA ASN A 54 -11.33 4.79 -16.39
C ASN A 54 -12.23 3.86 -15.53
N PRO A 55 -12.95 4.40 -14.51
CA PRO A 55 -12.94 5.78 -14.04
C PRO A 55 -11.70 6.10 -13.19
N GLY A 56 -10.91 7.12 -13.58
CA GLY A 56 -9.60 7.38 -12.97
C GLY A 56 -9.62 7.64 -11.47
N TYR A 57 -10.59 8.40 -10.97
CA TYR A 57 -10.74 8.63 -9.53
C TYR A 57 -10.95 7.33 -8.75
N LEU A 58 -11.80 6.43 -9.26
CA LEU A 58 -12.03 5.12 -8.65
C LEU A 58 -10.76 4.27 -8.68
N MET A 59 -10.01 4.29 -9.78
CA MET A 59 -8.74 3.57 -9.88
C MET A 59 -7.71 4.12 -8.88
N ALA A 60 -7.62 5.44 -8.73
CA ALA A 60 -6.74 6.08 -7.77
C ALA A 60 -7.11 5.72 -6.32
N LEU A 61 -8.41 5.69 -6.01
CA LEU A 61 -8.93 5.26 -4.71
C LEU A 61 -8.58 3.80 -4.43
N LEU A 62 -8.82 2.89 -5.37
CA LEU A 62 -8.53 1.46 -5.22
C LEU A 62 -7.02 1.20 -5.07
N ALA A 63 -6.20 1.79 -5.94
CA ALA A 63 -4.75 1.65 -5.89
C ALA A 63 -4.18 2.23 -4.60
N GLY A 64 -4.57 3.46 -4.24
CA GLY A 64 -4.13 4.11 -3.01
C GLY A 64 -4.54 3.34 -1.76
N SER A 65 -5.76 2.79 -1.73
CA SER A 65 -6.25 1.96 -0.61
C SER A 65 -5.46 0.66 -0.50
N ALA A 66 -5.24 -0.03 -1.63
CA ALA A 66 -4.48 -1.27 -1.65
C ALA A 66 -3.03 -1.06 -1.19
N GLU A 67 -2.38 0.01 -1.64
CA GLU A 67 -1.02 0.36 -1.22
C GLU A 67 -0.96 0.77 0.25
N PHE A 68 -1.83 1.68 0.70
CA PHE A 68 -1.76 2.21 2.06
C PHE A 68 -2.08 1.13 3.10
N PHE A 69 -3.25 0.50 2.98
CA PHE A 69 -3.68 -0.51 3.95
C PHE A 69 -2.92 -1.83 3.78
N GLY A 70 -2.54 -2.19 2.55
CA GLY A 70 -1.66 -3.33 2.29
C GLY A 70 -0.26 -3.11 2.87
N GLY A 71 0.29 -1.91 2.76
CA GLY A 71 1.55 -1.54 3.38
C GLY A 71 1.50 -1.62 4.91
N LEU A 72 0.42 -1.10 5.54
CA LEU A 72 0.19 -1.28 6.97
C LEU A 72 0.09 -2.75 7.37
N ALA A 73 -0.64 -3.56 6.60
CA ALA A 73 -0.76 -4.99 6.82
C ALA A 73 0.60 -5.70 6.72
N LEU A 74 1.47 -5.32 5.77
CA LEU A 74 2.83 -5.84 5.64
C LEU A 74 3.71 -5.46 6.84
N ILE A 75 3.66 -4.20 7.29
CA ILE A 75 4.41 -3.74 8.46
C ILE A 75 3.99 -4.53 9.70
N LEU A 76 2.68 -4.66 9.90
CA LEU A 76 2.10 -5.46 10.98
C LEU A 76 2.33 -6.96 10.77
N GLY A 77 2.74 -7.41 9.58
CA GLY A 77 2.93 -8.82 9.27
C GLY A 77 1.63 -9.63 9.20
N LEU A 78 0.49 -8.99 8.96
CA LEU A 78 -0.79 -9.69 8.81
C LEU A 78 -0.72 -10.62 7.58
N LEU A 79 -0.97 -11.92 7.77
CA LEU A 79 -0.94 -12.98 6.74
C LEU A 79 0.44 -13.27 6.10
N VAL A 80 1.50 -12.59 6.55
CA VAL A 80 2.86 -12.75 6.01
C VAL A 80 3.92 -13.02 7.10
N ARG A 81 3.49 -13.26 8.35
CA ARG A 81 4.35 -13.78 9.42
C ARG A 81 4.50 -15.31 9.25
N PRO A 82 5.72 -15.87 9.17
CA PRO A 82 5.93 -17.30 9.27
C PRO A 82 5.75 -17.79 10.71
#